data_AF-A0A6B0ZE63-F1
#
_entry.id   AF-A0A6B0ZE63-F1
#
_cell.length_a   1.000
_cell.length_b   1.000
_cell.length_c   1.000
_cell.angle_alpha   90.00
_cell.angle_beta   90.00
_cell.angle_gamma   90.00
#
_symmetry.space_group_name_H-M   'P 1'
#
loop_
_entity.id
_entity.type
_entity.pdbx_description
1 polymer ?
#
loop_
_entity_poly.entity_id
_entity_poly.type
_entity_poly.pdbx_seq_one_letter_code
_entity_poly.pdbx_strand_id
1 'polypeptide(L)' 'MTRVFAASWCYVGHESEIPEPGDYRTTTLGLRPVLMTRGRDGGINVLLNRCAHRGTVVAG' A
#
# COMPACT_ATOMS: atom_id res chain seq x y z
N MET A 1 2.18 10.18 -15.54
CA MET A 1 1.72 9.77 -14.19
C MET A 1 0.27 9.31 -14.16
N THR A 2 -0.69 10.12 -14.59
CA THR A 2 -2.14 9.80 -14.48
C THR A 2 -2.62 8.71 -15.45
N ARG A 3 -2.19 8.74 -16.72
CA ARG A 3 -2.64 7.78 -17.75
C ARG A 3 -2.02 6.39 -17.69
N VAL A 4 -1.06 6.16 -16.78
CA VAL A 4 -0.37 4.88 -16.63
C VAL A 4 -0.56 4.38 -15.20
N PHE A 5 0.15 4.95 -14.23
CA PHE A 5 0.13 4.45 -12.84
C PHE A 5 -1.20 4.66 -12.09
N ALA A 6 -2.07 5.56 -12.55
CA ALA A 6 -3.40 5.75 -11.94
C ALA A 6 -4.53 5.13 -12.76
N ALA A 7 -4.23 4.56 -13.92
CA ALA A 7 -5.21 4.00 -14.85
C ALA A 7 -4.93 2.53 -15.22
N SER A 8 -3.93 1.92 -14.57
CA SER A 8 -3.50 0.54 -14.83
C SER A 8 -3.38 -0.23 -13.53
N TRP A 9 -3.49 -1.55 -13.62
CA TRP A 9 -3.06 -2.44 -12.56
C TRP A 9 -1.54 -2.36 -12.39
N CYS A 10 -1.11 -2.12 -11.17
CA CYS A 10 0.30 -2.06 -10.81
C CYS A 10 0.59 -3.10 -9.73
N TYR A 11 1.69 -3.84 -9.89
CA TYR A 11 2.15 -4.77 -8.88
C TYR A 11 2.51 -4.03 -7.58
N VAL A 12 1.99 -4.51 -6.45
CA VAL A 12 2.23 -3.91 -5.12
C VAL A 12 3.07 -4.83 -4.23
N GLY A 13 2.87 -6.14 -4.34
CA GLY A 13 3.57 -7.14 -3.55
C GLY A 13 2.93 -8.51 -3.72
N HIS A 14 3.47 -9.48 -3.01
CA HIS A 14 2.98 -10.83 -2.94
C HIS A 14 2.35 -11.10 -1.57
N GLU A 15 1.32 -11.95 -1.54
CA GLU A 15 0.59 -12.31 -0.31
C GLU A 15 1.51 -12.88 0.78
N SER A 16 2.53 -13.65 0.41
CA SER A 16 3.48 -14.25 1.36
C SER A 16 4.34 -13.24 2.13
N GLU A 17 4.34 -11.97 1.73
CA GLU A 17 5.08 -10.90 2.40
C GLU A 17 4.32 -10.30 3.58
N ILE A 18 3.02 -10.62 3.68
CA ILE A 18 2.13 -10.24 4.77
C ILE A 18 1.30 -11.46 5.21
N PRO A 19 1.94 -12.53 5.71
CA PRO A 19 1.23 -13.79 6.01
C PRO A 19 0.17 -13.61 7.11
N GLU A 20 0.42 -12.77 8.12
CA GLU A 20 -0.42 -12.66 9.31
C GLU A 20 -1.19 -11.34 9.36
N PRO A 21 -2.38 -11.29 9.99
CA PRO A 21 -3.10 -10.05 10.23
C PRO A 21 -2.25 -9.00 10.94
N GLY A 22 -2.22 -7.78 10.39
CA GLY A 22 -1.40 -6.67 10.89
C GLY A 22 -0.03 -6.56 10.23
N ASP A 23 0.44 -7.58 9.51
CA ASP A 23 1.63 -7.45 8.69
C ASP A 23 1.41 -6.39 7.60
N TYR A 24 2.47 -5.68 7.25
CA TYR A 24 2.45 -4.71 6.19
C TYR A 24 3.77 -4.66 5.40
N ARG A 25 3.65 -4.21 4.16
CA ARG A 25 4.77 -3.91 3.27
C ARG A 25 4.59 -2.53 2.65
N THR A 26 5.64 -1.73 2.61
CA THR A 26 5.66 -0.44 1.90
C THR A 26 6.22 -0.59 0.47
N THR A 27 5.69 0.20 -0.47
CA THR A 27 6.22 0.31 -1.85
C THR A 27 5.76 1.63 -2.48
N THR A 28 6.10 1.87 -3.75
CA THR A 28 5.70 3.07 -4.51
C THR A 28 4.91 2.71 -5.78
N LEU A 29 3.83 3.46 -6.02
CA LEU A 29 3.06 3.42 -7.26
C LEU A 29 3.29 4.72 -8.05
N GLY A 30 4.27 4.68 -8.95
CA GLY A 30 4.82 5.89 -9.57
C GLY A 30 5.45 6.76 -8.49
N LEU A 31 4.87 7.93 -8.22
CA LEU A 31 5.34 8.88 -7.19
C LEU A 31 4.56 8.80 -5.87
N ARG A 32 3.61 7.86 -5.73
CA ARG A 32 2.74 7.75 -4.56
C ARG A 32 3.23 6.63 -3.63
N PRO A 33 3.64 6.93 -2.40
CA PRO A 33 3.98 5.88 -1.44
C PRO A 33 2.69 5.17 -0.99
N VAL A 34 2.71 3.85 -0.99
CA VAL A 34 1.59 3.03 -0.55
C VAL A 34 2.06 2.00 0.47
N LEU A 35 1.13 1.51 1.27
CA LEU A 35 1.34 0.37 2.16
C LEU A 35 0.29 -0.69 1.87
N MET A 36 0.73 -1.93 1.70
CA MET A 36 -0.09 -3.13 1.60
C MET A 36 -0.16 -3.78 2.97
N THR A 37 -1.34 -4.19 3.43
CA THR A 37 -1.51 -4.80 4.76
C THR A 37 -2.58 -5.88 4.76
N ARG A 38 -2.42 -6.88 5.64
CA ARG A 38 -3.47 -7.86 5.92
C ARG A 38 -4.38 -7.37 7.04
N GLY A 39 -5.66 -7.24 6.72
CA GLY A 39 -6.71 -6.90 7.66
C GLY A 39 -6.97 -8.02 8.67
N ARG A 40 -7.66 -7.68 9.77
CA ARG A 40 -8.07 -8.65 10.79
C ARG A 40 -9.07 -9.69 10.29
N ASP A 41 -9.75 -9.38 9.19
CA ASP A 41 -10.64 -10.27 8.45
C ASP A 41 -9.88 -11.18 7.46
N GLY A 42 -8.55 -11.06 7.39
CA GLY A 42 -7.70 -11.79 6.46
C GLY A 42 -7.59 -11.16 5.06
N GLY A 43 -8.35 -10.11 4.77
CA GLY A 43 -8.34 -9.42 3.47
C GLY A 43 -7.08 -8.59 3.24
N ILE A 44 -6.68 -8.40 1.99
CA ILE A 44 -5.52 -7.56 1.63
C ILE A 44 -6.01 -6.17 1.21
N ASN A 45 -5.46 -5.13 1.86
CA ASN A 45 -5.78 -3.73 1.58
C ASN A 45 -4.52 -2.97 1.16
N VAL A 46 -4.68 -1.97 0.28
CA VAL A 46 -3.61 -1.05 -0.11
C VAL A 46 -4.04 0.37 0.17
N LEU A 47 -3.27 1.08 0.99
CA LEU A 47 -3.57 2.44 1.44
C LEU A 47 -2.48 3.41 0.96
N LEU A 48 -2.85 4.67 0.75
CA LEU A 48 -1.85 5.73 0.56
C LEU A 48 -1.07 5.89 1.87
N ASN A 49 0.26 5.75 1.83
CA ASN A 49 1.12 5.86 3.00
C ASN A 49 1.37 7.34 3.33
N ARG A 50 0.28 8.00 3.73
CA ARG A 50 0.23 9.43 3.98
C ARG A 50 -0.80 9.71 5.08
N CYS A 51 -0.36 10.38 6.14
CA CYS A 51 -1.25 10.86 7.19
C CYS A 51 -2.28 11.82 6.60
N ALA A 52 -3.57 11.56 6.84
CA ALA A 52 -4.66 12.40 6.33
C ALA A 52 -4.64 13.85 6.89
N HIS A 53 -4.03 14.05 8.07
CA HIS A 53 -3.96 15.38 8.70
C HIS A 53 -2.88 16.27 8.07
N ARG A 54 -1.62 15.82 8.05
CA ARG A 54 -0.47 16.67 7.64
C ARG A 54 0.43 16.08 6.57
N GLY A 55 0.08 14.90 6.04
CA GLY A 55 0.78 14.35 4.88
C GLY A 55 2.11 13.66 5.16
N THR A 56 2.50 13.49 6.43
CA THR A 56 3.68 12.71 6.80
C THR A 56 3.53 11.24 6.37
N VAL A 57 4.63 10.60 5.97
CA VAL A 57 4.68 9.15 5.76
C VAL A 57 4.36 8.44 7.08
N VAL A 58 3.53 7.41 7.02
CA VAL A 58 3.00 6.73 8.23
C VAL A 58 3.89 5.56 8.64
N ALA A 59 4.40 4.80 7.67
CA ALA A 59 5.23 3.63 7.92
C ALA A 59 6.45 3.60 6.99
N GLY A 60 7.58 3.08 7.51
CA GLY A 60 8.82 2.83 6.77
C GLY A 60 8.78 1.51 6.04
#